data_AF-A0A8T6WAM8-F1
#
_entry.id   AF-A0A8T6WAM8-F1
#
_cell.length_a   1.000
_cell.length_b   1.000
_cell.length_c   1.000
_cell.angle_alpha   90.00
_cell.angle_beta   90.00
_cell.angle_gamma   90.00
#
_symmetry.space_group_name_H-M   'P 1'
#
loop_
_entity.id
_entity.type
_entity.pdbx_description
1 polymer ?
#
loop_
_entity_poly.entity_id
_entity_poly.type
_entity_poly.pdbx_seq_one_letter_code
_entity_poly.pdbx_strand_id
1 'polypeptide(L)'
;MQVEDLAQEVYMILVNNDCSPLKKFKGRWENSIYKYLGTTAVRVVLNRIEKAHAQKRPPNKKKYSINNPVPGDKSDRNVILEEILCTLEADAQMREKEFREEIEDCLDKMVARRRNGAVYREIYKYSLYEGLSPKLIQAHLAQQLSLSRINNIITEVKTDMQKCIQQKRRKNQ
;
A
#
# COMPACT_ATOMS: atom_id res chain seq x y z
N MET A 1 -23.47 8.17 -10.97
CA MET A 1 -24.47 9.07 -10.38
C MET A 1 -25.79 8.68 -11.00
N GLN A 2 -26.67 8.12 -10.20
CA GLN A 2 -27.98 7.67 -10.65
C GLN A 2 -28.96 8.85 -10.56
N VAL A 3 -30.07 8.79 -11.30
CA VAL A 3 -31.05 9.89 -11.35
C VAL A 3 -31.74 10.05 -9.99
N GLU A 4 -31.89 8.93 -9.30
CA GLU A 4 -32.44 8.77 -7.96
C GLU A 4 -31.64 9.57 -6.92
N ASP A 5 -30.30 9.60 -7.04
CA ASP A 5 -29.42 10.38 -6.16
C ASP A 5 -29.71 11.89 -6.25
N LEU A 6 -29.93 12.39 -7.48
CA LEU A 6 -30.23 13.80 -7.73
C LEU A 6 -31.62 14.17 -7.22
N ALA A 7 -32.61 13.29 -7.43
CA ALA A 7 -33.97 13.50 -6.92
C ALA A 7 -33.98 13.58 -5.39
N GLN A 8 -33.22 12.69 -4.73
CA GLN A 8 -33.09 12.71 -3.28
C GLN A 8 -32.36 13.95 -2.76
N GLU A 9 -31.32 14.42 -3.45
CA GLU A 9 -30.61 15.66 -3.08
C GLU A 9 -31.51 16.90 -3.19
N VAL A 10 -32.33 16.98 -4.25
CA VAL A 10 -33.36 18.03 -4.40
C VAL A 10 -34.38 17.95 -3.27
N TYR A 11 -34.91 16.76 -2.98
CA TYR A 11 -35.86 16.55 -1.88
C TYR A 11 -35.28 17.00 -0.53
N MET A 12 -34.05 16.58 -0.23
CA MET A 12 -33.36 16.97 1.00
C MET A 12 -33.18 18.48 1.10
N ILE A 13 -32.85 19.18 0.01
CA ILE A 13 -32.71 20.65 0.04
C ILE A 13 -34.06 21.34 0.26
N LEU A 14 -35.15 20.81 -0.29
CA LEU A 14 -36.49 21.38 -0.11
C LEU A 14 -37.03 21.19 1.31
N VAL A 15 -36.70 20.07 1.96
CA VAL A 15 -37.20 19.69 3.29
C VAL A 15 -36.28 20.14 4.42
N ASN A 16 -34.95 20.17 4.20
CA ASN A 16 -33.97 20.57 5.22
C ASN A 16 -34.10 22.05 5.61
N ASN A 17 -33.57 22.39 6.78
CA ASN A 17 -33.70 23.71 7.41
C ASN A 17 -35.16 24.13 7.56
N ASP A 18 -35.98 23.24 8.13
CA ASP A 18 -37.39 23.50 8.49
C ASP A 18 -38.19 24.06 7.30
N CYS A 19 -38.06 23.41 6.14
CA CYS A 19 -38.72 23.80 4.89
C CYS A 19 -38.47 25.26 4.48
N SER A 20 -37.31 25.84 4.86
CA SER A 20 -37.01 27.26 4.60
C SER A 20 -37.14 27.70 3.13
N PRO A 21 -36.86 26.87 2.10
CA PRO A 21 -37.14 27.26 0.72
C PRO A 21 -38.64 27.38 0.45
N LEU A 22 -39.46 26.45 0.97
CA LEU A 22 -40.93 26.50 0.87
C LEU A 22 -41.49 27.71 1.62
N LYS A 23 -40.91 28.07 2.78
CA LYS A 23 -41.31 29.26 3.56
C LYS A 23 -40.91 30.59 2.90
N LYS A 24 -39.94 30.57 1.99
CA LYS A 24 -39.51 31.76 1.23
C LYS A 24 -40.41 32.08 0.03
N PHE A 25 -41.26 31.15 -0.38
CA PHE A 25 -42.29 31.39 -1.40
C PHE A 25 -43.30 32.43 -0.86
N LYS A 26 -43.24 33.66 -1.37
CA LYS A 26 -44.12 34.76 -0.91
C LYS A 26 -45.40 34.93 -1.72
N GLY A 27 -45.63 34.10 -2.76
CA GLY A 27 -46.86 34.04 -3.57
C GLY A 27 -47.23 35.30 -4.37
N ARG A 28 -46.78 36.49 -3.98
CA ARG A 28 -47.16 37.78 -4.58
C ARG A 28 -46.48 38.09 -5.92
N TRP A 29 -45.33 37.48 -6.20
CA TRP A 29 -44.49 37.80 -7.37
C TRP A 29 -44.11 36.58 -8.22
N GLU A 30 -44.54 35.38 -7.80
CA GLU A 30 -44.15 34.12 -8.44
C GLU A 30 -45.40 33.44 -9.01
N ASN A 31 -45.46 33.33 -10.35
CA ASN A 31 -46.65 32.89 -11.08
C ASN A 31 -47.16 31.48 -10.72
N SER A 32 -46.35 30.65 -10.05
CA SER A 32 -46.73 29.30 -9.61
C SER A 32 -45.68 28.70 -8.68
N ILE A 33 -46.13 28.00 -7.63
CA ILE A 33 -45.25 27.22 -6.74
C ILE A 33 -44.46 26.15 -7.50
N TYR A 34 -45.05 25.57 -8.54
CA TYR A 34 -44.37 24.58 -9.40
C TYR A 34 -43.18 25.20 -10.13
N LYS A 35 -43.30 26.47 -10.55
CA LYS A 35 -42.21 27.19 -11.22
C LYS A 35 -41.08 27.49 -10.23
N TYR A 36 -41.40 27.89 -9.01
CA TYR A 36 -40.43 28.13 -7.93
C TYR A 36 -39.66 26.87 -7.53
N LEU A 37 -40.37 25.75 -7.41
CA LEU A 37 -39.76 24.46 -7.10
C LEU A 37 -38.90 23.97 -8.27
N GLY A 38 -39.39 24.13 -9.51
CA GLY A 38 -38.64 23.79 -10.72
C GLY A 38 -37.32 24.56 -10.82
N THR A 39 -37.32 25.88 -10.61
CA THR A 39 -36.08 26.68 -10.64
C THR A 39 -35.11 26.29 -9.52
N THR A 40 -35.63 25.97 -8.34
CA THR A 40 -34.82 25.49 -7.22
C THR A 40 -34.17 24.15 -7.53
N ALA A 41 -34.94 23.19 -8.05
CA ALA A 41 -34.45 21.86 -8.44
C ALA A 41 -33.36 21.96 -9.52
N VAL A 42 -33.59 22.77 -10.57
CA VAL A 42 -32.60 23.02 -11.63
C VAL A 42 -31.30 23.57 -11.05
N ARG A 43 -31.39 24.53 -10.13
CA ARG A 43 -30.20 25.15 -9.51
C ARG A 43 -29.40 24.16 -8.67
N VAL A 44 -30.07 23.27 -7.94
CA VAL A 44 -29.42 22.21 -7.15
C VAL A 44 -28.65 21.27 -8.07
N VAL A 45 -29.30 20.78 -9.13
CA VAL A 45 -28.69 19.87 -10.10
C VAL A 45 -27.49 20.52 -10.80
N LEU A 46 -27.63 21.77 -11.25
CA LEU A 46 -26.54 22.52 -11.89
C LEU A 46 -25.34 22.71 -10.95
N ASN A 47 -25.57 23.17 -9.71
CA ASN A 47 -24.50 23.33 -8.72
C ASN A 47 -23.79 22.00 -8.41
N ARG A 48 -24.52 20.88 -8.44
CA ARG A 48 -23.94 19.55 -8.20
C ARG A 48 -23.08 19.09 -9.37
N ILE A 49 -23.56 19.29 -10.59
CA ILE A 49 -22.82 19.03 -11.83
C ILE A 49 -21.54 19.87 -11.85
N GLU A 50 -21.63 21.16 -11.56
CA GLU A 50 -20.46 22.05 -11.46
C GLU A 50 -19.45 21.56 -10.43
N LYS A 51 -19.89 21.15 -9.23
CA LYS A 51 -19.00 20.56 -8.20
C LYS A 51 -18.36 19.25 -8.64
N ALA A 52 -19.09 18.40 -9.35
CA ALA A 52 -18.56 17.15 -9.90
C ALA A 52 -17.51 17.42 -11.00
N HIS A 53 -17.72 18.44 -11.84
CA HIS A 53 -16.79 18.86 -12.87
C HIS A 53 -15.59 19.68 -12.33
N ALA A 54 -15.76 20.38 -11.21
CA ALA A 54 -14.71 21.16 -10.54
C ALA A 54 -13.72 20.32 -9.73
N GLN A 55 -13.89 18.98 -9.67
CA GLN A 55 -12.88 18.10 -9.09
C GLN A 55 -11.60 18.18 -9.94
N LYS A 56 -10.57 18.87 -9.40
CA LYS A 56 -9.27 19.19 -10.03
C LYS A 56 -8.48 17.99 -10.59
N ARG A 57 -8.93 16.76 -10.33
CA ARG A 57 -8.40 15.54 -10.94
C ARG A 57 -9.58 14.84 -11.62
N PRO A 58 -9.60 14.69 -12.95
CA PRO A 58 -10.60 13.84 -13.57
C PRO A 58 -10.49 12.46 -12.90
N PRO A 59 -11.58 11.85 -12.40
CA PRO A 59 -11.53 10.47 -11.98
C PRO A 59 -11.03 9.69 -13.19
N ASN A 60 -9.87 9.03 -13.06
CA ASN A 60 -9.23 8.28 -14.15
C ASN A 60 -10.32 7.52 -14.91
N LYS A 61 -10.58 7.94 -16.16
CA LYS A 61 -11.73 7.47 -16.97
C LYS A 61 -11.69 5.97 -17.29
N LYS A 62 -10.67 5.26 -16.81
CA LYS A 62 -10.55 3.82 -16.81
C LYS A 62 -9.98 3.38 -15.46
N LYS A 63 -10.82 3.39 -14.42
CA LYS A 63 -10.59 2.46 -13.30
C LYS A 63 -10.83 1.08 -13.89
N TYR A 64 -9.76 0.41 -14.30
CA TYR A 64 -9.84 -1.00 -14.63
C TYR A 64 -10.35 -1.70 -13.38
N SER A 65 -11.50 -2.36 -13.47
CA SER A 65 -11.95 -3.23 -12.40
C SER A 65 -10.91 -4.35 -12.28
N ILE A 66 -10.52 -4.70 -11.06
CA ILE A 66 -9.66 -5.86 -10.80
C ILE A 66 -10.31 -7.14 -11.38
N ASN A 67 -11.64 -7.14 -11.47
CA ASN A 67 -12.45 -8.21 -12.06
C ASN A 67 -12.56 -8.14 -13.58
N ASN A 68 -11.94 -7.15 -14.24
CA ASN A 68 -11.97 -7.11 -15.70
C ASN A 68 -10.99 -8.16 -16.24
N PRO A 69 -11.40 -8.96 -17.24
CA PRO A 69 -10.50 -9.87 -17.92
C PRO A 69 -9.38 -9.07 -18.60
N VAL A 70 -8.16 -9.60 -18.60
CA VAL A 70 -7.01 -8.96 -19.22
C VAL A 70 -7.22 -8.91 -20.75
N PRO A 71 -7.28 -7.72 -21.37
CA PRO A 71 -7.52 -7.63 -22.79
C PRO A 71 -6.31 -8.16 -23.58
N GLY A 72 -6.51 -9.23 -24.34
CA GLY A 72 -5.51 -9.82 -25.23
C GLY A 72 -5.10 -11.25 -24.92
N ASP A 73 -5.63 -11.88 -23.86
CA ASP A 73 -5.42 -13.31 -23.65
C ASP A 73 -6.25 -14.11 -24.68
N LYS A 74 -5.56 -14.87 -25.54
CA LYS A 74 -6.18 -15.83 -26.48
C LYS A 74 -6.41 -17.19 -25.83
N SER A 75 -6.01 -17.35 -24.56
CA SER A 75 -6.32 -18.54 -23.79
C SER A 75 -7.79 -18.48 -23.34
N ASP A 76 -8.50 -19.60 -23.51
CA ASP A 76 -9.91 -19.79 -23.10
C ASP A 76 -10.14 -19.70 -21.58
N ARG A 77 -9.16 -19.21 -20.82
CA ARG A 77 -9.13 -19.29 -19.35
C ARG A 77 -9.64 -18.05 -18.63
N ASN A 78 -10.00 -16.97 -19.33
CA ASN A 78 -10.53 -15.74 -18.70
C ASN A 78 -9.73 -15.32 -17.46
N VAL A 79 -8.41 -15.20 -17.60
CA VAL A 79 -7.53 -14.88 -16.46
C VAL A 79 -7.89 -13.51 -15.90
N ILE A 80 -8.22 -13.49 -14.60
CA ILE A 80 -8.61 -12.29 -13.85
C ILE A 80 -7.34 -11.63 -13.30
N LEU A 81 -7.30 -10.29 -13.28
CA LEU A 81 -6.13 -9.52 -12.83
C LEU A 81 -5.70 -9.86 -11.40
N GLU A 82 -6.65 -10.23 -10.54
CA GLU A 82 -6.42 -10.67 -9.16
C GLU A 82 -5.52 -11.92 -9.07
N GLU A 83 -5.73 -12.91 -9.94
CA GLU A 83 -4.95 -14.15 -9.93
C GLU A 83 -3.48 -13.91 -10.32
N ILE A 84 -3.24 -12.96 -11.22
CA ILE A 84 -1.88 -12.55 -11.62
C ILE A 84 -1.19 -11.82 -10.46
N LEU A 85 -1.90 -10.99 -9.71
CA LEU A 85 -1.32 -10.30 -8.56
C LEU A 85 -0.98 -11.28 -7.43
N CYS A 86 -1.86 -12.24 -7.13
CA CYS A 86 -1.62 -13.28 -6.14
C CYS A 86 -0.40 -14.16 -6.48
N THR A 87 -0.20 -14.48 -7.76
CA THR A 87 0.98 -15.26 -8.19
C THR A 87 2.28 -14.46 -8.07
N LEU A 88 2.27 -13.16 -8.40
CA LEU A 88 3.43 -12.29 -8.22
C LEU A 88 3.83 -12.13 -6.76
N GLU A 89 2.85 -12.05 -5.85
CA GLU A 89 3.09 -11.99 -4.41
C GLU A 89 3.66 -13.32 -3.89
N ALA A 90 3.12 -14.46 -4.32
CA ALA A 90 3.64 -15.78 -3.97
C ALA A 90 5.09 -15.98 -4.47
N ASP A 91 5.39 -15.56 -5.70
CA ASP A 91 6.74 -15.61 -6.27
C ASP A 91 7.71 -14.67 -5.53
N ALA A 92 7.24 -13.50 -5.09
CA ALA A 92 8.04 -12.59 -4.27
C ALA A 92 8.37 -13.20 -2.90
N GLN A 93 7.38 -13.83 -2.25
CA GLN A 93 7.57 -14.51 -0.97
C GLN A 93 8.52 -15.72 -1.09
N MET A 94 8.37 -16.52 -2.15
CA MET A 94 9.28 -17.62 -2.45
C MET A 94 10.72 -17.13 -2.62
N ARG A 95 10.93 -16.07 -3.42
CA ARG A 95 12.26 -15.47 -3.60
C ARG A 95 12.84 -14.89 -2.31
N GLU A 96 12.01 -14.27 -1.47
CA GLU A 96 12.46 -13.78 -0.16
C GLU A 96 12.91 -14.94 0.74
N LYS A 97 12.15 -16.04 0.75
CA LYS A 97 12.47 -17.24 1.51
C LYS A 97 13.77 -17.88 1.02
N GLU A 98 13.91 -18.09 -0.28
CA GLU A 98 15.15 -18.60 -0.90
C GLU A 98 16.36 -17.73 -0.57
N PHE A 99 16.21 -16.40 -0.66
CA PHE A 99 17.28 -15.47 -0.34
C PHE A 99 17.64 -15.51 1.16
N ARG A 100 16.64 -15.66 2.03
CA ARG A 100 16.85 -15.83 3.48
C ARG A 100 17.61 -17.12 3.80
N GLU A 101 17.23 -18.23 3.15
CA GLU A 101 17.94 -19.51 3.27
C GLU A 101 19.38 -19.41 2.77
N GLU A 102 19.61 -18.66 1.68
CA GLU A 102 20.95 -18.42 1.15
C GLU A 102 21.85 -17.67 2.15
N ILE A 103 21.29 -16.66 2.83
CA ILE A 103 21.95 -15.89 3.89
C ILE A 103 22.29 -16.78 5.07
N GLU A 104 21.36 -17.60 5.55
CA GLU A 104 21.59 -18.50 6.69
C GLU A 104 22.67 -19.55 6.38
N ASP A 105 22.66 -20.16 5.19
CA ASP A 105 23.73 -21.10 4.78
C ASP A 105 25.10 -20.43 4.69
N CYS A 106 25.17 -19.19 4.20
CA CYS A 106 26.42 -18.42 4.22
C CYS A 106 26.87 -18.09 5.66
N LEU A 107 25.93 -17.70 6.52
CA LEU A 107 26.20 -17.40 7.92
C LEU A 107 26.73 -18.65 8.65
N ASP A 108 26.12 -19.80 8.44
CA ASP A 108 26.53 -21.09 9.00
C ASP A 108 27.97 -21.43 8.61
N LYS A 109 28.31 -21.32 7.32
CA LYS A 109 29.66 -21.57 6.81
C LYS A 109 30.71 -20.63 7.40
N MET A 110 30.36 -19.37 7.62
CA MET A 110 31.26 -18.38 8.20
C MET A 110 31.46 -18.60 9.71
N VAL A 111 30.37 -18.88 10.41
CA VAL A 111 30.31 -19.08 11.86
C VAL A 111 31.03 -20.37 12.25
N ALA A 112 30.89 -21.45 11.47
CA ALA A 112 31.55 -22.73 11.72
C ALA A 112 33.09 -22.64 11.74
N ARG A 113 33.66 -21.66 11.02
CA ARG A 113 35.12 -21.45 10.96
C ARG A 113 35.68 -20.65 12.13
N ARG A 114 34.82 -20.11 13.02
CA ARG A 114 35.23 -19.16 14.08
C ARG A 114 35.04 -19.78 15.46
N ARG A 115 36.04 -19.55 16.34
CA ARG A 115 36.04 -20.03 17.73
C ARG A 115 34.83 -19.54 18.56
N ASN A 116 34.37 -18.30 18.31
CA ASN A 116 33.21 -17.70 18.98
C ASN A 116 32.03 -17.53 18.00
N GLY A 117 31.83 -18.49 17.12
CA GLY A 117 30.87 -18.40 16.03
C GLY A 117 29.42 -18.12 16.47
N ALA A 118 28.98 -18.67 17.60
CA ALA A 118 27.62 -18.44 18.13
C ALA A 118 27.35 -16.95 18.42
N VAL A 119 28.32 -16.26 19.02
CA VAL A 119 28.23 -14.83 19.36
C VAL A 119 28.21 -13.98 18.09
N TYR A 120 29.00 -14.35 17.08
CA TYR A 120 29.01 -13.69 15.76
C TYR A 120 27.66 -13.82 15.06
N ARG A 121 27.06 -15.02 15.11
CA ARG A 121 25.72 -15.29 14.57
C ARG A 121 24.70 -14.38 15.23
N GLU A 122 24.69 -14.37 16.55
CA GLU A 122 23.72 -13.62 17.35
C GLU A 122 23.81 -12.11 17.10
N ILE A 123 25.02 -11.53 17.16
CA ILE A 123 25.26 -10.11 16.81
C ILE A 123 24.74 -9.78 15.41
N TYR A 124 25.01 -10.65 14.43
CA TYR A 124 24.59 -10.40 13.06
C TYR A 124 23.08 -10.50 12.90
N LYS A 125 22.41 -11.47 13.54
CA LYS A 125 20.95 -11.61 13.52
C LYS A 125 20.27 -10.39 14.13
N TYR A 126 20.75 -9.91 15.28
CA TYR A 126 20.25 -8.69 15.89
C TYR A 126 20.44 -7.45 15.00
N SER A 127 21.58 -7.35 14.30
CA SER A 127 21.83 -6.22 13.40
C SER A 127 21.01 -6.29 12.11
N LEU A 128 20.83 -7.47 11.51
CA LEU A 128 20.23 -7.62 10.18
C LEU A 128 18.71 -7.80 10.24
N TYR A 129 18.22 -8.69 11.08
CA TYR A 129 16.79 -9.02 11.15
C TYR A 129 16.01 -8.06 12.04
N GLU A 130 16.60 -7.64 13.15
CA GLU A 130 15.93 -6.74 14.11
C GLU A 130 16.32 -5.27 13.94
N GLY A 131 17.36 -4.98 13.15
CA GLY A 131 17.81 -3.61 12.90
C GLY A 131 18.34 -2.89 14.14
N LEU A 132 18.75 -3.63 15.17
CA LEU A 132 19.21 -3.06 16.43
C LEU A 132 20.51 -2.28 16.26
N SER A 133 20.61 -1.16 16.99
CA SER A 133 21.86 -0.40 17.05
C SER A 133 22.93 -1.15 17.84
N PRO A 134 24.23 -0.96 17.57
CA PRO A 134 25.31 -1.61 18.31
C PRO A 134 25.26 -1.42 19.83
N LYS A 135 24.70 -0.28 20.30
CA LYS A 135 24.47 0.00 21.73
C LYS A 135 23.38 -0.88 22.34
N LEU A 136 22.30 -1.11 21.61
CA LEU A 136 21.22 -2.00 22.04
C LEU A 136 21.66 -3.46 22.00
N ILE A 137 22.42 -3.85 20.98
CA ILE A 137 23.02 -5.19 20.89
C ILE A 137 23.92 -5.45 22.10
N GLN A 138 24.75 -4.48 22.50
CA GLN A 138 25.58 -4.59 23.68
C GLN A 138 24.77 -4.79 24.96
N ALA A 139 23.63 -4.10 25.10
CA ALA A 139 22.75 -4.21 26.26
C ALA A 139 22.00 -5.56 26.31
N HIS A 140 21.70 -6.15 25.14
CA HIS A 140 21.00 -7.43 25.03
C HIS A 140 21.93 -8.64 25.19
N LEU A 141 23.20 -8.53 24.84
CA LEU A 141 24.14 -9.63 24.97
C LEU A 141 24.57 -9.82 26.42
N ALA A 142 24.46 -11.06 26.91
CA ALA A 142 24.95 -11.44 28.24
C ALA A 142 26.48 -11.28 28.38
N GLN A 143 27.22 -11.24 27.27
CA GLN A 143 28.66 -11.02 27.25
C GLN A 143 28.99 -9.54 27.15
N GLN A 144 29.86 -9.06 28.05
CA GLN A 144 30.38 -7.69 28.02
C GLN A 144 31.38 -7.49 26.88
N LEU A 145 30.89 -7.48 25.64
CA LEU A 145 31.69 -7.05 24.49
C LEU A 145 31.73 -5.53 24.43
N SER A 146 32.87 -4.99 23.99
CA SER A 146 32.97 -3.55 23.73
C SER A 146 32.18 -3.16 22.48
N LEU A 147 31.66 -1.94 22.45
CA LEU A 147 30.97 -1.38 21.26
C LEU A 147 31.85 -1.45 20.00
N SER A 148 33.14 -1.16 20.15
CA SER A 148 34.11 -1.25 19.05
C SER A 148 34.19 -2.69 18.51
N ARG A 149 34.20 -3.68 19.42
CA ARG A 149 34.23 -5.09 19.02
C ARG A 149 32.95 -5.51 18.30
N ILE A 150 31.78 -5.10 18.77
CA ILE A 150 30.49 -5.37 18.12
C ILE A 150 30.45 -4.76 16.71
N ASN A 151 30.87 -3.51 16.56
CA ASN A 151 30.95 -2.85 15.25
C ASN A 151 31.88 -3.60 14.29
N ASN A 152 33.06 -4.00 14.76
CA ASN A 152 34.00 -4.78 13.96
C ASN A 152 33.43 -6.14 13.56
N ILE A 153 32.68 -6.80 14.45
CA ILE A 153 32.00 -8.06 14.13
C ILE A 153 30.95 -7.83 13.04
N ILE A 154 30.13 -6.78 13.16
CA ILE A 154 29.09 -6.47 12.15
C ILE A 154 29.74 -6.19 10.80
N THR A 155 30.81 -5.40 10.74
CA THR A 155 31.50 -5.09 9.47
C THR A 155 32.18 -6.31 8.88
N GLU A 156 32.91 -7.09 9.69
CA GLU A 156 33.53 -8.36 9.27
C GLU A 156 32.48 -9.29 8.66
N VAL A 157 31.39 -9.58 9.39
CA VAL A 157 30.34 -10.49 8.92
C VAL A 157 29.66 -9.95 7.66
N LYS A 158 29.39 -8.63 7.56
CA LYS A 158 28.85 -8.03 6.33
C LYS A 158 29.77 -8.23 5.13
N THR A 159 31.06 -7.97 5.28
CA THR A 159 32.02 -8.11 4.18
C THR A 159 32.18 -9.56 3.73
N ASP A 160 32.24 -10.50 4.67
CA ASP A 160 32.34 -11.93 4.38
C ASP A 160 31.04 -12.46 3.75
N MET A 161 29.88 -11.98 4.20
CA MET A 161 28.58 -12.32 3.63
C MET A 161 28.46 -11.85 2.18
N GLN A 162 28.88 -10.61 1.88
CA GLN A 162 28.91 -10.08 0.52
C GLN A 162 29.79 -10.94 -0.40
N LYS A 163 30.96 -11.38 0.09
CA LYS A 163 31.83 -12.29 -0.66
C LYS A 163 31.18 -13.65 -0.89
N CYS A 164 30.51 -14.22 0.13
CA CYS A 164 29.82 -15.51 0.02
C CYS A 164 28.72 -15.48 -1.06
N ILE A 165 27.87 -14.45 -1.02
CA ILE A 165 26.77 -14.26 -1.99
C ILE A 165 27.33 -14.03 -3.40
N GLN A 166 28.38 -13.20 -3.56
CA GLN A 166 29.02 -12.98 -4.86
C GLN A 166 29.62 -14.27 -5.44
N GLN A 167 30.24 -15.11 -4.60
CA GLN A 167 30.80 -16.39 -5.04
C GLN A 167 29.71 -17.39 -5.45
N LYS A 168 28.57 -17.45 -4.73
CA LYS A 168 27.43 -18.29 -5.12
C LYS A 168 26.83 -17.86 -6.46
N ARG A 169 26.64 -16.55 -6.67
CA ARG A 169 26.13 -16.02 -7.94
C ARG A 169 27.01 -16.36 -9.14
N ARG A 170 28.34 -16.41 -8.96
CA ARG A 170 29.29 -16.83 -10.00
C ARG A 170 29.26 -18.33 -10.31
N LYS A 171 28.76 -19.18 -9.41
CA LYS A 171 28.65 -20.63 -9.62
C LYS A 171 27.35 -21.05 -10.30
N ASN A 172 26.34 -20.18 -10.27
CA ASN A 172 25.02 -20.42 -10.87
C ASN A 172 24.89 -19.76 -12.27
N GLN A 173 25.94 -19.15 -12.79
CA GLN A 173 26.10 -18.70 -14.18
C GLN A 173 26.94 -19.71 -14.94
#